data_AF-A0A0H4TLN5-F1
#
_entry.id   AF-A0A0H4TLN5-F1
#
_cell.length_a   1.000
_cell.length_b   1.000
_cell.length_c   1.000
_cell.angle_alpha   90.00
_cell.angle_beta   90.00
_cell.angle_gamma   90.00
#
_symmetry.space_group_name_H-M   'P 1'
#
loop_
_entity.id
_entity.type
_entity.pdbx_description
1 polymer ?
#
loop_
_entity_poly.entity_id
_entity_poly.type
_entity_poly.pdbx_seq_one_letter_code
_entity_poly.pdbx_strand_id
1 'polypeptide(L)' 'VPKDKAKKLTTRVGLVEPMLARELRAQGAYIAVTRTLKHYCVSCAVHFGLVKVRAKDERRLR' A
#
# COMPACT_ATOMS: atom_id res chain seq x y z
N VAL A 1 -8.70 -7.22 -14.00
CA VAL A 1 -7.41 -7.09 -14.72
C VAL A 1 -6.63 -8.38 -14.54
N PRO A 2 -5.99 -8.92 -15.59
CA PRO A 2 -5.11 -10.08 -15.49
C PRO A 2 -4.05 -9.94 -14.38
N LYS A 3 -3.66 -11.06 -13.76
CA LYS A 3 -2.82 -11.11 -12.55
C LYS A 3 -1.41 -10.53 -12.75
N ASP A 4 -0.89 -10.64 -13.97
CA ASP A 4 0.38 -10.14 -14.47
C ASP A 4 0.36 -8.62 -14.71
N LYS A 5 -0.75 -8.10 -15.24
CA LYS A 5 -0.91 -6.67 -15.58
C LYS A 5 -1.32 -5.80 -14.38
N ALA A 6 -1.95 -6.39 -13.37
CA ALA A 6 -2.44 -5.65 -12.21
C ALA A 6 -1.29 -5.10 -11.37
N LYS A 7 -1.35 -3.81 -11.01
CA LYS A 7 -0.41 -3.22 -10.05
C LYS A 7 -0.81 -3.65 -8.64
N LYS A 8 0.09 -4.36 -7.96
CA LYS A 8 -0.10 -4.85 -6.60
C LYS A 8 0.50 -3.86 -5.61
N LEU A 9 -0.31 -3.36 -4.69
CA LEU A 9 0.13 -2.53 -3.57
C LEU A 9 -0.10 -3.29 -2.27
N THR A 10 0.95 -3.49 -1.48
CA THR A 10 0.82 -4.06 -0.14
C THR A 10 0.75 -2.94 0.87
N THR A 11 -0.34 -2.84 1.61
CA THR A 11 -0.52 -1.84 2.66
C THR A 11 -0.68 -2.54 4.02
N ARG A 12 -0.08 -1.98 5.07
CA ARG A 12 -0.34 -2.39 6.45
C ARG A 12 -1.44 -1.49 7.00
N VAL A 13 -2.54 -2.07 7.44
CA VAL A 13 -3.67 -1.33 8.01
C VAL A 13 -3.76 -1.67 9.49
N GLY A 14 -3.65 -0.62 10.32
CA GLY A 14 -3.93 -0.71 11.75
C GLY A 14 -5.39 -0.41 12.03
N LEU A 15 -5.95 -1.02 13.07
CA LEU A 15 -7.32 -0.75 13.54
C LEU A 15 -7.47 0.64 14.17
N VAL A 16 -6.37 1.18 14.69
CA VAL A 16 -6.32 2.43 15.44
C VAL A 16 -5.19 3.31 14.91
N GLU A 17 -5.33 4.61 15.13
CA GLU A 17 -4.34 5.62 14.75
C GLU A 17 -2.99 5.36 15.43
N PRO A 18 -1.84 5.65 14.77
CA PRO A 18 -0.52 5.32 15.31
C PRO A 18 -0.21 5.89 16.71
N MET A 19 -0.70 7.08 17.04
CA MET A 19 -0.46 7.72 18.35
C MET A 19 -1.17 6.95 19.48
N LEU A 20 -2.49 6.75 19.35
CA LEU A 20 -3.26 5.94 20.29
C LEU A 20 -2.75 4.51 20.36
N ALA A 21 -2.35 3.94 19.22
CA ALA A 21 -1.78 2.60 19.16
C ALA A 21 -0.45 2.49 19.92
N ARG A 22 0.28 3.59 20.14
CA ARG A 22 1.50 3.60 20.94
C ARG A 22 1.17 3.61 22.43
N GLU A 23 0.18 4.40 22.85
CA GLU A 23 -0.28 4.49 24.24
C GLU A 23 -0.90 3.17 24.70
N LEU A 24 -1.82 2.61 23.91
CA LEU A 24 -2.46 1.33 24.20
C LEU A 24 -1.45 0.18 24.29
N ARG A 25 -0.43 0.16 23.42
CA ARG A 25 0.66 -0.84 23.52
C ARG A 25 1.51 -0.64 24.77
N ALA A 26 1.77 0.60 25.19
CA ALA A 26 2.49 0.87 26.44
C ALA A 26 1.70 0.38 27.67
N GLN A 27 0.36 0.43 27.60
CA GLN A 27 -0.55 -0.13 28.59
C GLN A 27 -0.72 -1.66 28.48
N GLY A 28 -0.09 -2.32 27.51
CA GLY A 28 -0.10 -3.77 27.34
C GLY A 28 -1.15 -4.31 26.36
N ALA A 29 -1.90 -3.46 25.64
CA ALA A 29 -2.88 -3.91 24.66
C ALA A 29 -2.20 -4.47 23.40
N TYR A 30 -2.63 -5.66 22.96
CA TYR A 30 -2.19 -6.25 21.71
C TYR A 30 -3.01 -5.72 20.53
N ILE A 31 -2.35 -5.08 19.57
CA ILE A 31 -2.97 -4.50 18.37
C ILE A 31 -2.43 -5.22 17.14
N ALA A 32 -3.25 -6.08 16.55
CA ALA A 32 -2.91 -6.77 15.31
C ALA A 32 -2.90 -5.79 14.12
N VAL A 33 -1.84 -5.85 13.32
CA VAL A 33 -1.74 -5.10 12.06
C VAL A 33 -1.88 -6.10 10.92
N THR A 34 -2.85 -5.88 10.03
CA THR A 34 -3.07 -6.77 8.89
C THR A 34 -2.36 -6.24 7.64
N ARG A 35 -1.79 -7.16 6.85
CA ARG A 35 -1.27 -6.84 5.52
C ARG A 35 -2.38 -7.06 4.50
N THR A 36 -2.81 -5.98 3.84
CA THR A 36 -3.79 -6.03 2.76
C THR A 36 -3.10 -5.87 1.42
N LEU A 37 -3.48 -6.72 0.46
CA LEU A 37 -3.02 -6.65 -0.92
C LEU A 37 -4.13 -6.00 -1.76
N LYS A 38 -3.85 -4.81 -2.30
CA LYS A 38 -4.75 -4.10 -3.19
C LYS A 38 -4.28 -4.27 -4.63
N HIS A 39 -5.21 -4.63 -5.51
CA HIS A 39 -4.97 -4.82 -6.93
C HIS A 39 -5.60 -3.66 -7.71
N TYR A 40 -4.76 -2.87 -8.37
CA TYR A 40 -5.19 -1.73 -9.18
C TYR A 40 -5.02 -2.02 -10.67
N CYS A 41 -5.95 -1.53 -11.49
CA CYS A 41 -5.71 -1.40 -12.92
C CYS A 41 -4.71 -0.25 -13.18
N VAL A 42 -4.11 -0.22 -14.38
CA VAL A 42 -3.13 0.82 -14.75
C VAL A 42 -3.74 2.21 -14.63
N SER A 43 -4.99 2.40 -15.08
CA SER A 43 -5.70 3.69 -15.00
C SER A 43 -5.91 4.16 -13.55
N CYS A 44 -6.39 3.29 -12.66
CA CYS A 44 -6.56 3.62 -11.24
C CYS A 44 -5.21 3.90 -10.57
N ALA A 45 -4.17 3.15 -10.91
CA ALA A 45 -2.84 3.36 -10.35
C ALA A 45 -2.26 4.73 -10.72
N VAL A 46 -2.54 5.25 -11.92
CA VAL A 46 -2.15 6.60 -12.34
C VAL A 46 -3.04 7.66 -11.69
N HIS A 47 -4.36 7.45 -11.66
CA HIS A 47 -5.31 8.40 -11.06
C HIS A 47 -5.06 8.63 -9.56
N PHE A 48 -4.79 7.56 -8.79
CA PHE A 48 -4.44 7.66 -7.38
C PHE A 48 -2.96 8.03 -7.13
N GLY A 49 -2.17 8.30 -8.17
CA GLY A 49 -0.77 8.69 -8.04
C GLY A 49 0.18 7.60 -7.54
N LEU A 50 -0.25 6.34 -7.52
CA LEU A 50 0.57 5.19 -7.12
C LEU A 50 1.70 4.90 -8.12
N VAL A 51 1.49 5.27 -9.39
CA VAL A 51 2.48 5.13 -10.47
C VAL A 51 2.53 6.43 -11.25
N LYS A 52 3.75 6.92 -11.52
CA LYS A 52 4.01 8.13 -12.31
C LYS A 52 4.60 7.78 -13.69
N VAL A 53 4.43 8.69 -14.64
CA VAL A 53 5.05 8.58 -15.97
C VAL A 53 6.54 8.85 -15.83
N ARG A 54 7.36 7.83 -16.08
CA ARG A 54 8.83 7.90 -16.05
C ARG A 54 9.42 8.23 -17.43
N ALA A 55 10.67 8.72 -17.45
CA ALA A 55 11.44 8.91 -18.68
C ALA A 55 11.62 7.58 -19.44
N LYS A 56 11.87 7.64 -20.75
CA LYS A 56 11.92 6.45 -21.63
C LYS A 56 12.90 5.40 -21.11
N ASP A 57 14.07 5.83 -20.68
CA ASP A 57 15.16 4.95 -20.25
C ASP A 57 14.89 4.37 -18.84
N GLU A 58 14.24 5.15 -17.98
CA GLU A 58 13.83 4.75 -16.63
C GLU A 58 12.73 3.69 -16.61
N ARG A 59 11.96 3.53 -17.69
CA ARG A 59 10.84 2.57 -17.73
C ARG A 59 11.29 1.11 -17.62
N ARG A 60 12.52 0.81 -18.05
CA ARG A 60 13.11 -0.55 -18.03
C ARG A 60 13.78 -0.89 -16.69
N LEU A 61 14.03 0.11 -15.85
CA LEU A 61 14.49 -0.10 -14.48
C LEU A 61 13.35 -0.69 -13.64
N ARG A 62 13.64 -1.84 -13.02
CA ARG A 62 12.70 -2.63 -12.20
C ARG A 62 12.53 -2.05 -10.81
#